data_AF-A0A849FT49-F1
#
_entry.id   AF-A0A849FT49-F1
#
_cell.length_a   1.000
_cell.length_b   1.000
_cell.length_c   1.000
_cell.angle_alpha   90.00
_cell.angle_beta   90.00
_cell.angle_gamma   90.00
#
_symmetry.space_group_name_H-M   'P 1'
#
loop_
_entity.id
_entity.type
_entity.pdbx_description
1 polymer ?
#
loop_
_entity_poly.entity_id
_entity_poly.type
_entity_poly.pdbx_seq_one_letter_code
_entity_poly.pdbx_strand_id
1 'polypeptide(L)'
;MKEPLTTLSASLVLALSAVPSVAAEPLTEDKLQVLSCLEQLDQGAEWSQCLDLMFGPCAEHKVGSEVHLACLGEERLSWRLVLVELQAQVFEAVTPSGASDLATLLGQWTGYVVQKCEAVGTARADISSEAGQLGCEITEMVGLSGEFAACLEGRSAAPYCSYPQN
;
A
#
# COMPACT_ATOMS: atom_id res chain seq x y z
N MET A 1 -12.94 -26.75 67.50
CA MET A 1 -13.00 -27.37 66.16
C MET A 1 -13.40 -26.32 65.13
N LYS A 2 -12.45 -25.82 64.34
CA LYS A 2 -12.68 -25.15 63.04
C LYS A 2 -11.33 -25.08 62.32
N GLU A 3 -11.28 -25.62 61.11
CA GLU A 3 -10.07 -25.97 60.34
C GLU A 3 -9.46 -24.78 59.58
N PRO A 4 -8.15 -24.80 59.25
CA PRO A 4 -7.51 -23.78 58.40
C PRO A 4 -7.66 -24.13 56.91
N LEU A 5 -8.08 -23.15 56.10
CA LEU A 5 -8.23 -23.30 54.65
C LEU A 5 -6.86 -23.17 53.97
N THR A 6 -6.41 -24.29 53.41
CA THR A 6 -5.19 -24.46 52.61
C THR A 6 -5.22 -23.59 51.34
N THR A 7 -4.18 -22.78 51.15
CA THR A 7 -3.99 -21.91 49.98
C THR A 7 -3.45 -22.76 48.81
N LEU A 8 -4.26 -22.98 47.77
CA LEU A 8 -3.82 -23.60 46.52
C LEU A 8 -3.22 -22.53 45.60
N SER A 9 -1.90 -22.59 45.41
CA SER A 9 -1.16 -21.76 44.46
C SER A 9 -1.30 -22.36 43.05
N ALA A 10 -2.06 -21.71 42.18
CA ALA A 10 -2.18 -22.09 40.77
C ALA A 10 -1.07 -21.41 39.95
N SER A 11 -0.06 -22.17 39.56
CA SER A 11 0.95 -21.73 38.60
C SER A 11 0.39 -21.84 37.18
N LEU A 12 0.11 -20.69 36.56
CA LEU A 12 -0.34 -20.60 35.16
C LEU A 12 0.89 -20.65 34.25
N VAL A 13 1.07 -21.75 33.53
CA VAL A 13 2.10 -21.88 32.49
C VAL A 13 1.61 -21.12 31.25
N LEU A 14 2.22 -19.96 30.98
CA LEU A 14 2.00 -19.19 29.75
C LEU A 14 2.69 -19.91 28.58
N ALA A 15 1.90 -20.58 27.74
CA ALA A 15 2.35 -21.09 26.45
C ALA A 15 2.54 -19.91 25.48
N LEU A 16 3.79 -19.51 25.27
CA LEU A 16 4.15 -18.53 24.24
C LEU A 16 3.96 -19.19 22.87
N SER A 17 2.89 -18.82 22.17
CA SER A 17 2.66 -19.25 20.79
C SER A 17 3.59 -18.44 19.89
N ALA A 18 4.62 -19.08 19.33
CA ALA A 18 5.47 -18.45 18.33
C ALA A 18 4.63 -18.16 17.07
N VAL A 19 4.36 -16.89 16.81
CA VAL A 19 3.73 -16.44 15.57
C VAL A 19 4.77 -16.56 14.46
N PRO A 20 4.49 -17.22 13.33
CA PRO A 20 5.42 -17.23 12.20
C PRO A 20 5.62 -15.78 11.72
N SER A 21 6.87 -15.33 11.73
CA SER A 21 7.28 -14.09 11.08
C SER A 21 7.17 -14.33 9.57
N VAL A 22 6.21 -13.67 8.93
CA VAL A 22 6.17 -13.60 7.47
C VAL A 22 7.28 -12.63 7.10
N ALA A 23 8.37 -13.14 6.51
CA ALA A 23 9.41 -12.29 5.97
C ALA A 23 8.81 -11.46 4.83
N ALA A 24 9.11 -10.17 4.80
CA ALA A 24 8.76 -9.32 3.66
C ALA A 24 9.47 -9.86 2.41
N GLU A 25 8.71 -10.26 1.41
CA GLU A 25 9.26 -10.61 0.10
C GLU A 25 9.71 -9.32 -0.59
N PRO A 26 10.89 -9.30 -1.25
CA PRO A 26 11.34 -8.11 -1.97
C PRO A 26 10.37 -7.77 -3.11
N LEU A 27 10.24 -6.47 -3.40
CA LEU A 27 9.45 -5.99 -4.54
C LEU A 27 9.95 -6.65 -5.83
N THR A 28 9.01 -7.03 -6.71
CA THR A 28 9.38 -7.58 -8.01
C THR A 28 10.01 -6.50 -8.89
N GLU A 29 10.84 -6.94 -9.85
CA GLU A 29 11.50 -6.05 -10.81
C GLU A 29 10.50 -5.14 -11.55
N ASP A 30 9.35 -5.67 -11.97
CA ASP A 30 8.30 -4.87 -12.65
C ASP A 30 7.77 -3.74 -11.76
N LYS A 31 7.58 -3.99 -10.45
CA LYS A 31 7.12 -2.97 -9.50
C LYS A 31 8.20 -1.91 -9.29
N LEU A 32 9.46 -2.32 -9.20
CA LEU A 32 10.60 -1.41 -9.09
C LEU A 32 10.72 -0.51 -10.33
N GLN A 33 10.51 -1.05 -11.53
CA GLN A 33 10.53 -0.26 -12.77
C GLN A 33 9.42 0.78 -12.82
N VAL A 34 8.22 0.44 -12.36
CA VAL A 34 7.12 1.42 -12.26
C VAL A 34 7.47 2.53 -11.27
N LEU A 35 7.95 2.19 -10.07
CA LEU A 35 8.33 3.19 -9.06
C LEU A 35 9.49 4.08 -9.54
N SER A 36 10.48 3.51 -10.22
CA SER A 36 11.58 4.27 -10.80
C SER A 36 11.12 5.21 -11.93
N CYS A 37 10.15 4.79 -12.75
CA CYS A 37 9.55 5.69 -13.75
C CYS A 37 8.89 6.90 -13.07
N LEU A 38 8.15 6.67 -11.99
CA LEU A 38 7.49 7.74 -11.25
C LEU A 38 8.48 8.73 -10.62
N GLU A 39 9.59 8.23 -10.08
CA GLU A 39 10.68 9.08 -9.57
C GLU A 39 11.27 10.01 -10.65
N GLN A 40 11.26 9.57 -11.91
CA GLN A 40 11.85 10.30 -13.03
C GLN A 40 10.89 11.30 -13.70
N LEU A 41 9.66 11.48 -13.21
CA LEU A 41 8.70 12.42 -13.80
C LEU A 41 9.25 13.86 -13.83
N ASP A 42 9.91 14.30 -12.75
CA ASP A 42 10.57 15.61 -12.70
C ASP A 42 11.88 15.68 -13.50
N GLN A 43 12.34 14.55 -14.03
CA GLN A 43 13.59 14.40 -14.79
C GLN A 43 13.34 14.11 -16.28
N GLY A 44 12.07 14.14 -16.72
CA GLY A 44 11.67 14.03 -18.12
C GLY A 44 10.99 12.72 -18.52
N ALA A 45 10.68 11.83 -17.58
CA ALA A 45 9.77 10.72 -17.86
C ALA A 45 8.34 11.25 -18.07
N GLU A 46 7.62 10.66 -19.02
CA GLU A 46 6.23 11.04 -19.29
C GLU A 46 5.27 10.21 -18.44
N TRP A 47 4.20 10.83 -17.92
CA TRP A 47 3.19 10.11 -17.15
C TRP A 47 2.60 8.91 -17.91
N SER A 48 2.40 9.05 -19.22
CA SER A 48 1.92 7.97 -20.10
C SER A 48 2.88 6.77 -20.14
N GLN A 49 4.19 7.00 -20.10
CA GLN A 49 5.19 5.93 -20.06
C GLN A 49 5.09 5.13 -18.76
N CYS A 50 4.88 5.79 -17.63
CA CYS A 50 4.73 5.10 -16.36
C CYS A 50 3.41 4.33 -16.28
N LEU A 51 2.34 4.84 -16.91
CA LEU A 51 1.09 4.11 -17.06
C LEU A 51 1.26 2.84 -17.91
N ASP A 52 2.01 2.91 -19.01
CA ASP A 52 2.27 1.74 -19.86
C ASP A 52 3.00 0.63 -19.10
N LEU A 53 3.98 1.00 -18.25
CA LEU A 53 4.63 0.04 -17.34
C LEU A 53 3.67 -0.49 -16.28
N MET A 54 2.87 0.39 -15.66
CA MET A 54 1.95 0.05 -14.58
C MET A 54 0.87 -0.94 -14.99
N PHE A 55 0.33 -0.78 -16.20
CA PHE A 55 -0.75 -1.61 -16.75
C PHE A 55 -0.29 -2.64 -17.78
N GLY A 56 1.02 -2.67 -18.07
CA GLY A 56 1.66 -3.65 -18.95
C GLY A 56 1.22 -5.11 -18.72
N PRO A 57 1.14 -5.59 -17.46
CA PRO A 57 0.69 -6.96 -17.18
C PRO A 57 -0.69 -7.32 -17.74
N CYS A 58 -1.59 -6.34 -17.90
CA CYS A 58 -2.95 -6.55 -18.37
C CYS A 58 -3.20 -6.02 -19.80
N ALA A 59 -2.20 -5.43 -20.44
CA ALA A 59 -2.35 -4.67 -21.68
C ALA A 59 -2.76 -5.51 -22.90
N GLU A 60 -2.45 -6.80 -22.91
CA GLU A 60 -2.80 -7.71 -24.01
C GLU A 60 -4.30 -8.03 -24.06
N HIS A 61 -5.01 -7.82 -22.96
CA HIS A 61 -6.43 -8.14 -22.85
C HIS A 61 -7.29 -7.00 -23.35
N LYS A 62 -8.39 -7.34 -24.04
CA LYS A 62 -9.38 -6.35 -24.46
C LYS A 62 -9.93 -5.62 -23.23
N VAL A 63 -9.82 -4.29 -23.22
CA VAL A 63 -10.30 -3.44 -22.12
C VAL A 63 -11.76 -3.78 -21.78
N GLY A 64 -12.01 -3.99 -20.48
CA GLY A 64 -13.33 -4.30 -19.93
C GLY A 64 -13.82 -5.73 -20.17
N SER A 65 -13.03 -6.59 -20.82
CA SER A 65 -13.32 -8.04 -20.86
C SER A 65 -13.14 -8.68 -19.50
N GLU A 66 -13.78 -9.83 -19.26
CA GLU A 66 -13.66 -10.59 -18.01
C GLU A 66 -12.19 -10.88 -17.64
N VAL A 67 -11.37 -11.28 -18.62
CA VAL A 67 -9.94 -11.57 -18.41
C VAL A 67 -9.16 -10.29 -18.04
N HIS A 68 -9.47 -9.16 -18.69
CA HIS A 68 -8.85 -7.88 -18.34
C HIS A 68 -9.23 -7.44 -16.91
N LEU A 69 -10.49 -7.57 -16.53
CA LEU A 69 -10.96 -7.22 -15.19
C LEU A 69 -10.36 -8.12 -14.11
N ALA A 70 -10.24 -9.42 -14.39
CA ALA A 70 -9.57 -10.36 -13.50
C ALA A 70 -8.08 -9.97 -13.29
N CYS A 71 -7.36 -9.70 -14.38
CA CYS A 71 -5.97 -9.25 -14.32
C CYS A 71 -5.82 -7.95 -13.50
N LEU A 72 -6.66 -6.93 -13.76
CA LEU A 72 -6.64 -5.69 -12.98
C LEU A 72 -6.96 -5.94 -11.49
N GLY A 73 -7.87 -6.87 -11.19
CA GLY A 73 -8.17 -7.29 -9.83
C GLY A 73 -6.94 -7.85 -9.11
N GLU A 74 -6.18 -8.72 -9.77
CA GLU A 74 -4.92 -9.28 -9.26
C GLU A 74 -3.83 -8.21 -9.08
N GLU A 75 -3.65 -7.34 -10.08
CA GLU A 75 -2.68 -6.24 -10.02
C GLU A 75 -3.00 -5.25 -8.89
N ARG A 76 -4.28 -4.95 -8.67
CA ARG A 76 -4.71 -4.13 -7.52
C ARG A 76 -4.33 -4.79 -6.18
N LEU A 77 -4.54 -6.10 -6.05
CA LEU A 77 -4.16 -6.82 -4.82
C LEU A 77 -2.65 -6.83 -4.63
N SER A 78 -1.90 -7.04 -5.71
CA SER A 78 -0.43 -7.00 -5.73
C SER A 78 0.09 -5.63 -5.28
N TRP A 79 -0.41 -4.54 -5.86
CA TRP A 79 -0.03 -3.18 -5.47
C TRP A 79 -0.45 -2.81 -4.05
N ARG A 80 -1.59 -3.34 -3.55
CA ARG A 80 -1.97 -3.16 -2.14
C ARG A 80 -0.95 -3.78 -1.19
N LEU A 81 -0.36 -4.93 -1.53
CA LEU A 81 0.68 -5.55 -0.72
C LEU A 81 1.95 -4.69 -0.69
N VAL A 82 2.36 -4.14 -1.84
CA VAL A 82 3.48 -3.18 -1.94
C VAL A 82 3.23 -1.96 -1.07
N LEU A 83 2.02 -1.39 -1.13
CA LEU A 83 1.64 -0.23 -0.32
C LEU A 83 1.74 -0.51 1.19
N VAL A 84 1.18 -1.63 1.65
CA VAL A 84 1.20 -2.00 3.08
C VAL A 84 2.62 -2.24 3.58
N GLU A 85 3.47 -2.88 2.77
CA GLU A 85 4.86 -3.14 3.08
C GLU A 85 5.65 -1.82 3.26
N LEU A 86 5.59 -0.93 2.25
CA LEU A 86 6.27 0.37 2.32
C LEU A 86 5.72 1.25 3.43
N GLN A 87 4.41 1.20 3.66
CA GLN A 87 3.77 1.90 4.78
C GLN A 87 4.37 1.45 6.12
N ALA A 88 4.50 0.14 6.35
CA ALA A 88 5.06 -0.40 7.59
C ALA A 88 6.50 0.08 7.81
N GLN A 89 7.33 0.02 6.77
CA GLN A 89 8.71 0.52 6.83
C GLN A 89 8.77 2.02 7.15
N VAL A 90 7.89 2.84 6.55
CA VAL A 90 7.82 4.28 6.86
C VAL A 90 7.44 4.49 8.33
N PHE A 91 6.44 3.80 8.85
CA PHE A 91 6.04 3.91 10.26
C PHE A 91 7.16 3.55 11.24
N GLU A 92 8.02 2.60 10.88
CA GLU A 92 9.19 2.23 11.69
C GLU A 92 10.32 3.26 11.59
N ALA A 93 10.49 3.90 10.44
CA ALA A 93 11.59 4.81 10.17
C ALA A 93 11.39 6.23 10.72
N VAL A 94 10.15 6.73 10.74
CA VAL A 94 9.83 8.12 11.10
C VAL A 94 9.68 8.33 12.61
N THR A 95 9.69 9.59 13.06
CA THR A 95 9.42 9.94 14.46
C THR A 95 7.98 9.60 14.88
N PRO A 96 7.69 9.49 16.19
CA PRO A 96 6.32 9.29 16.65
C PRO A 96 5.32 10.37 16.20
N SER A 97 5.76 11.62 16.05
CA SER A 97 4.92 12.69 15.49
C SER A 97 4.68 12.48 14.00
N GLY A 98 5.71 12.11 13.23
CA GLY A 98 5.58 11.79 11.81
C GLY A 98 4.63 10.61 11.57
N ALA A 99 4.74 9.56 12.39
CA ALA A 99 3.81 8.43 12.38
C ALA A 99 2.35 8.87 12.67
N SER A 100 2.14 9.73 13.66
CA SER A 100 0.80 10.28 13.98
C SER A 100 0.21 11.09 12.82
N ASP A 101 1.04 11.91 12.17
CA ASP A 101 0.64 12.71 11.01
C ASP A 101 0.28 11.80 9.84
N LEU A 102 1.10 10.77 9.56
CA LEU A 102 0.83 9.78 8.52
C LEU A 102 -0.47 9.02 8.77
N ALA A 103 -0.70 8.56 10.00
CA ALA A 103 -1.93 7.85 10.35
C ALA A 103 -3.19 8.70 10.09
N THR A 104 -3.10 10.01 10.37
CA THR A 104 -4.19 10.96 10.08
C THR A 104 -4.43 11.10 8.58
N LEU A 105 -3.35 11.25 7.79
CA LEU A 105 -3.43 11.34 6.33
C LEU A 105 -4.04 10.07 5.70
N LEU A 106 -3.60 8.89 6.16
CA LEU A 106 -4.10 7.61 5.66
C LEU A 106 -5.59 7.37 5.97
N GLY A 107 -6.05 7.83 7.13
CA GLY A 107 -7.47 7.81 7.48
C GLY A 107 -8.34 8.60 6.50
N GLN A 108 -7.82 9.71 5.98
CA GLN A 108 -8.51 10.55 4.98
C GLN A 108 -8.37 9.97 3.57
N TRP A 109 -7.17 9.49 3.22
CA TRP A 109 -6.84 8.97 1.89
C TRP A 109 -7.74 7.82 1.48
N THR A 110 -8.04 6.89 2.40
CA THR A 110 -8.92 5.74 2.11
C THR A 110 -10.30 6.19 1.62
N GLY A 111 -10.91 7.17 2.28
CA GLY A 111 -12.21 7.71 1.87
C GLY A 111 -12.14 8.51 0.57
N TYR A 112 -11.03 9.21 0.33
CA TYR A 112 -10.76 9.93 -0.91
C TYR A 112 -10.67 8.99 -2.10
N VAL A 113 -9.88 7.92 -2.01
CA VAL A 113 -9.69 6.95 -3.10
C VAL A 113 -11.00 6.29 -3.50
N VAL A 114 -11.81 5.86 -2.53
CA VAL A 114 -13.12 5.25 -2.81
C VAL A 114 -14.01 6.21 -3.62
N GLN A 115 -14.19 7.44 -3.15
CA GLN A 115 -15.05 8.43 -3.83
C GLN A 115 -14.50 8.81 -5.20
N LYS A 116 -13.20 9.03 -5.31
CA LYS A 116 -12.53 9.38 -6.56
C LYS A 116 -12.69 8.27 -7.60
N CYS A 117 -12.40 7.03 -7.22
CA CYS A 117 -12.36 5.94 -8.18
C CYS A 117 -13.75 5.45 -8.59
N GLU A 118 -14.76 5.57 -7.73
CA GLU A 118 -16.17 5.41 -8.13
C GLU A 118 -16.58 6.46 -9.19
N ALA A 119 -16.19 7.71 -9.00
CA ALA A 119 -16.46 8.78 -9.98
C ALA A 119 -15.72 8.54 -11.30
N VAL A 120 -14.47 8.08 -11.27
CA VAL A 120 -13.71 7.70 -12.47
C VAL A 120 -14.38 6.52 -13.18
N GLY A 121 -14.82 5.50 -12.45
CA GLY A 121 -15.59 4.39 -13.04
C GLY A 121 -16.85 4.90 -13.75
N THR A 122 -17.64 5.73 -13.09
CA THR A 122 -18.85 6.34 -13.68
C THR A 122 -18.53 7.12 -14.96
N ALA A 123 -17.45 7.89 -14.97
CA ALA A 123 -17.01 8.65 -16.14
C ALA A 123 -16.49 7.79 -17.31
N ARG A 124 -16.22 6.49 -17.06
CA ARG A 124 -15.74 5.52 -18.05
C ARG A 124 -16.79 4.47 -18.43
N ALA A 125 -18.06 4.72 -18.12
CA ALA A 125 -19.16 3.79 -18.39
C ALA A 125 -19.35 3.45 -19.87
N ASP A 126 -18.87 4.29 -20.79
CA ASP A 126 -18.88 4.07 -22.24
C ASP A 126 -17.90 2.96 -22.70
N ILE A 127 -16.87 2.69 -21.89
CA ILE A 127 -15.88 1.63 -22.13
C ILE A 127 -16.09 0.48 -21.15
N SER A 128 -15.91 0.76 -19.85
CA SER A 128 -16.15 -0.15 -18.74
C SER A 128 -15.97 0.61 -17.43
N SER A 129 -17.05 0.73 -16.65
CA SER A 129 -17.00 1.39 -15.34
C SER A 129 -16.06 0.68 -14.38
N GLU A 130 -16.08 -0.65 -14.38
CA GLU A 130 -15.26 -1.46 -13.49
C GLU A 130 -13.77 -1.36 -13.83
N ALA A 131 -13.41 -1.41 -15.12
CA ALA A 131 -12.02 -1.21 -15.53
C ALA A 131 -11.52 0.20 -15.18
N GLY A 132 -12.37 1.22 -15.37
CA GLY A 132 -12.03 2.60 -14.99
C GLY A 132 -11.80 2.76 -13.49
N GLN A 133 -12.66 2.16 -12.66
CA GLN A 133 -12.51 2.18 -11.21
C GLN A 133 -11.24 1.43 -10.76
N LEU A 134 -11.03 0.20 -11.23
CA LEU A 134 -9.85 -0.60 -10.88
C LEU A 134 -8.55 0.09 -11.30
N GLY A 135 -8.50 0.67 -12.50
CA GLY A 135 -7.33 1.43 -12.97
C GLY A 135 -7.03 2.65 -12.09
N CYS A 136 -8.05 3.37 -11.65
CA CYS A 136 -7.90 4.46 -10.68
C CYS A 136 -7.34 3.94 -9.36
N GLU A 137 -7.92 2.89 -8.78
CA GLU A 137 -7.49 2.34 -7.50
C GLU A 137 -6.03 1.88 -7.53
N ILE A 138 -5.61 1.21 -8.62
CA ILE A 138 -4.21 0.84 -8.84
C ILE A 138 -3.33 2.08 -8.87
N THR A 139 -3.68 3.07 -9.69
CA THR A 139 -2.89 4.30 -9.83
C THR A 139 -2.68 5.02 -8.51
N GLU A 140 -3.72 5.13 -7.67
CA GLU A 140 -3.61 5.75 -6.34
C GLU A 140 -2.70 4.96 -5.40
N MET A 141 -2.79 3.62 -5.41
CA MET A 141 -1.91 2.78 -4.59
C MET A 141 -0.45 2.93 -5.04
N VAL A 142 -0.19 2.91 -6.34
CA VAL A 142 1.17 3.08 -6.89
C VAL A 142 1.73 4.45 -6.55
N GLY A 143 0.93 5.51 -6.70
CA GLY A 143 1.36 6.86 -6.36
C GLY A 143 1.75 6.97 -4.89
N LEU A 144 0.94 6.45 -3.97
CA LEU A 144 1.25 6.46 -2.54
C LEU A 144 2.45 5.56 -2.19
N SER A 145 2.61 4.42 -2.86
CA SER A 145 3.81 3.60 -2.76
C SER A 145 5.07 4.37 -3.20
N GLY A 146 4.99 5.14 -4.29
CA GLY A 146 6.07 6.02 -4.73
C GLY A 146 6.44 7.09 -3.71
N GLU A 147 5.44 7.69 -3.06
CA GLU A 147 5.67 8.65 -1.96
C GLU A 147 6.33 8.01 -0.74
N PHE A 148 5.95 6.78 -0.38
CA PHE A 148 6.60 6.05 0.72
C PHE A 148 8.03 5.63 0.38
N ALA A 149 8.29 5.16 -0.85
CA ALA A 149 9.64 4.89 -1.32
C ALA A 149 10.50 6.17 -1.29
N ALA A 150 9.97 7.29 -1.81
CA ALA A 150 10.64 8.59 -1.74
C ALA A 150 10.89 9.04 -0.31
N CYS A 151 9.98 8.74 0.62
CA CYS A 151 10.23 8.99 2.04
C CYS A 151 11.42 8.16 2.52
N LEU A 152 11.37 6.82 2.42
CA LEU A 152 12.45 5.92 2.88
C LEU A 152 13.83 6.26 2.30
N GLU A 153 13.88 6.82 1.09
CA GLU A 153 15.10 7.26 0.41
C GLU A 153 15.58 8.67 0.80
N GLY A 154 14.85 9.36 1.69
CA GLY A 154 15.16 10.72 2.15
C GLY A 154 14.86 11.82 1.12
N ARG A 155 14.08 11.50 0.07
CA ARG A 155 13.71 12.43 -1.00
C ARG A 155 12.38 13.14 -0.76
N SER A 156 11.49 12.57 0.05
CA SER A 156 10.18 13.18 0.32
C SER A 156 10.30 14.41 1.22
N ALA A 157 9.63 15.50 0.83
CA ALA A 157 9.46 16.70 1.64
C ALA A 157 8.18 16.66 2.49
N ALA A 158 7.46 15.54 2.51
CA ALA A 158 6.21 15.42 3.25
C ALA A 158 6.45 15.59 4.76
N PRO A 159 5.57 16.31 5.50
CA PRO A 159 5.77 16.56 6.93
C PRO A 159 5.92 15.29 7.78
N TYR A 160 5.21 14.22 7.41
CA TYR A 160 5.30 12.93 8.10
C TYR A 160 6.66 12.26 7.94
N CYS A 161 7.42 12.61 6.90
CA CYS A 161 8.72 12.04 6.59
C CYS A 161 9.84 12.72 7.40
N SER A 162 9.71 12.63 8.72
CA SER A 162 10.65 13.22 9.68
C SER A 162 11.34 12.11 10.48
N TYR A 163 12.66 12.17 10.60
CA TYR A 163 13.46 11.12 11.24
C TYR A 163 13.94 11.50 12.65
N PRO A 164 14.11 10.52 13.56
CA PRO A 164 14.80 10.75 14.83
C PRO A 164 16.19 11.35 14.59
N GLN A 165 16.53 12.40 15.33
CA GLN A 165 17.89 12.96 15.31
C GLN A 165 18.83 11.99 16.04
N ASN A 166 19.95 11.61 15.39
CA ASN A 166 21.00 10.79 15.99
C ASN A 166 21.85 11.59 16.99
#